data_AF-A0A7W8ZPW4-F1
#
_entry.id   AF-A0A7W8ZPW4-F1
#
_cell.length_a   1.000
_cell.length_b   1.000
_cell.length_c   1.000
_cell.angle_alpha   90.00
_cell.angle_beta   90.00
_cell.angle_gamma   90.00
#
_symmetry.space_group_name_H-M   'P 1'
#
loop_
_entity.id
_entity.type
_entity.pdbx_description
1 polymer ?
#
loop_
_entity_poly.entity_id
_entity_poly.type
_entity_poly.pdbx_seq_one_letter_code
_entity_poly.pdbx_strand_id
1 'polypeptide(L)'
;MNPHPFIIIITGLLILLWAYASFSKIFDMHKFQHALMTQVFPRWVGKILTYVLPLTEIALIVLLLIPQTRLTGMYSSLFLMGVFTLYVGGAVFQIYERYPCACGGLFARMGWYKHFKVNIILTLIALAGVILMEY
;
A
#
# COMPACT_ATOMS: atom_id res chain seq x y z
N MET A 1 -26.90 9.51 -6.98
CA MET A 1 -26.80 8.51 -5.89
C MET A 1 -25.90 9.09 -4.81
N ASN A 2 -26.45 9.41 -3.64
CA ASN A 2 -25.61 9.85 -2.52
C ASN A 2 -24.76 8.65 -2.09
N PRO A 3 -23.42 8.73 -2.12
CA PRO A 3 -22.61 7.62 -1.65
C PRO A 3 -22.94 7.35 -0.18
N HIS A 4 -23.21 6.09 0.16
CA HIS A 4 -23.45 5.71 1.55
C HIS A 4 -22.30 6.23 2.43
N PRO A 5 -22.56 6.70 3.65
CA PRO A 5 -21.54 7.29 4.51
C PRO A 5 -20.32 6.38 4.70
N PHE A 6 -20.53 5.06 4.72
CA PHE A 6 -19.48 4.04 4.78
C PHE A 6 -18.50 4.09 3.60
N ILE A 7 -19.00 4.32 2.38
CA ILE A 7 -18.17 4.43 1.18
C ILE A 7 -17.22 5.62 1.30
N ILE A 8 -17.73 6.76 1.78
CA ILE A 8 -16.91 7.98 1.96
C ILE A 8 -15.81 7.72 3.01
N ILE A 9 -16.15 7.08 4.12
CA ILE A 9 -15.20 6.77 5.20
C ILE A 9 -14.09 5.84 4.68
N ILE A 10 -14.44 4.74 4.01
CA ILE A 10 -13.47 3.79 3.46
C ILE A 10 -12.57 4.47 2.41
N THR A 11 -13.18 5.20 1.48
CA THR A 11 -12.45 5.92 0.42
C THR A 11 -11.50 6.94 1.02
N GLY A 12 -11.95 7.72 2.00
CA GLY A 12 -11.12 8.71 2.69
C GLY A 12 -9.95 8.07 3.43
N LEU A 13 -10.18 6.94 4.11
CA LEU A 13 -9.13 6.21 4.81
C LEU A 13 -8.05 5.68 3.84
N LEU A 14 -8.46 5.12 2.70
CA LEU A 14 -7.51 4.65 1.68
C LEU A 14 -6.76 5.82 1.02
N ILE A 15 -7.43 6.95 0.76
CA ILE A 15 -6.77 8.16 0.26
C ILE A 15 -5.68 8.62 1.24
N LEU A 16 -5.98 8.68 2.54
CA LEU A 16 -5.00 9.08 3.56
C LEU A 16 -3.83 8.09 3.63
N LEU A 17 -4.10 6.79 3.54
CA LEU A 17 -3.08 5.75 3.47
C LEU A 17 -2.13 5.97 2.29
N TRP A 18 -2.67 6.13 1.07
CA TRP A 18 -1.88 6.30 -0.15
C TRP A 18 -1.14 7.64 -0.18
N ALA A 19 -1.74 8.71 0.35
CA ALA A 19 -1.09 10.01 0.49
C ALA A 19 0.10 9.93 1.43
N TYR A 20 -0.08 9.31 2.61
CA TYR A 20 1.01 9.10 3.55
C TYR A 20 2.13 8.24 2.93
N ALA A 21 1.76 7.13 2.29
CA ALA A 21 2.72 6.20 1.68
C ALA A 21 3.53 6.85 0.55
N SER A 22 2.89 7.56 -0.37
CA SER A 22 3.56 8.22 -1.50
C SER A 22 4.41 9.40 -1.05
N PHE A 23 3.87 10.30 -0.22
CA PHE A 23 4.61 11.49 0.21
C PHE A 23 5.80 11.15 1.09
N SER A 24 5.67 10.17 2.00
CA SER A 24 6.81 9.75 2.82
C SER A 24 7.99 9.21 1.98
N LYS A 25 7.71 8.68 0.78
CA LYS A 25 8.74 8.21 -0.16
C LYS A 25 9.31 9.34 -1.00
N ILE A 26 8.47 10.29 -1.43
CA ILE A 26 8.91 11.42 -2.26
C ILE A 26 9.79 12.38 -1.47
N PHE A 27 9.43 12.68 -0.22
CA PHE A 27 10.20 13.59 0.64
C PHE A 27 11.59 13.06 0.99
N ASP A 28 11.77 11.74 1.05
CA ASP A 28 13.08 11.12 1.29
C ASP A 28 13.32 9.96 0.33
N MET A 29 13.38 10.30 -0.96
CA MET A 29 13.53 9.34 -2.06
C MET A 29 14.83 8.54 -1.94
N HIS A 30 15.91 9.17 -1.47
CA HIS A 30 17.19 8.49 -1.30
C HIS A 30 17.11 7.38 -0.25
N LYS A 31 16.48 7.65 0.90
CA LYS A 31 16.23 6.62 1.92
C LYS A 31 15.30 5.53 1.42
N PHE A 32 14.24 5.88 0.69
CA PHE A 32 13.33 4.89 0.11
C PHE A 32 14.06 3.97 -0.89
N GLN A 33 14.84 4.55 -1.81
CA GLN A 33 15.66 3.80 -2.75
C GLN A 33 16.61 2.86 -2.02
N HIS A 34 17.32 3.34 -0.99
CA HIS A 34 18.24 2.51 -0.22
C HIS A 34 17.51 1.37 0.51
N ALA A 35 16.34 1.64 1.07
CA ALA A 35 15.49 0.60 1.67
C ALA A 35 15.08 -0.46 0.62
N LEU A 36 14.73 -0.07 -0.60
CA LEU A 36 14.40 -1.01 -1.68
C LEU A 36 15.62 -1.84 -2.13
N MET A 37 16.83 -1.28 -2.17
CA MET A 37 18.05 -2.03 -2.55
C MET A 37 18.46 -3.10 -1.53
N THR A 38 17.89 -3.08 -0.32
CA THR A 38 18.18 -4.01 0.76
C THR A 38 17.07 -5.05 1.00
N GLN A 39 16.03 -5.04 0.16
CA GLN A 39 14.98 -6.04 0.19
C GLN A 39 15.43 -7.37 -0.44
N VAL A 40 14.54 -8.36 -0.37
CA VAL A 40 14.77 -9.74 -0.82
C VAL A 40 14.83 -9.89 -2.34
N PHE A 41 14.28 -8.92 -3.08
CA PHE A 41 14.28 -8.93 -4.54
C PHE A 41 15.58 -8.32 -5.13
N PRO A 42 15.88 -8.59 -6.40
CA PRO A 42 17.07 -8.04 -7.07
C PRO A 42 17.11 -6.51 -7.05
N ARG A 43 18.33 -5.94 -6.95
CA ARG A 43 18.52 -4.48 -6.93
C ARG A 43 17.91 -3.74 -8.13
N TRP A 44 17.85 -4.37 -9.31
CA TRP A 44 17.22 -3.77 -10.48
C TRP A 44 15.71 -3.59 -10.30
N VAL A 45 15.03 -4.53 -9.62
CA VAL A 45 13.61 -4.38 -9.23
C VAL A 45 13.47 -3.21 -8.28
N GLY A 46 14.37 -3.09 -7.29
CA GLY A 46 14.40 -1.95 -6.37
C GLY A 46 14.52 -0.59 -7.08
N LYS A 47 15.33 -0.50 -8.14
CA LYS A 47 15.47 0.73 -8.94
C LYS A 47 14.17 1.11 -9.63
N ILE A 48 13.47 0.13 -10.21
CA ILE A 48 12.17 0.35 -10.86
C ILE A 48 11.12 0.78 -9.82
N LEU A 49 11.00 0.03 -8.72
CA LEU A 49 10.02 0.28 -7.66
C LEU A 49 10.22 1.64 -6.96
N THR A 50 11.44 2.18 -6.97
CA THR A 50 11.74 3.52 -6.40
C THR A 50 10.86 4.60 -7.03
N TYR A 51 10.57 4.50 -8.32
CA TYR A 51 9.74 5.48 -9.04
C TYR A 51 8.32 4.98 -9.28
N VAL A 52 8.16 3.69 -9.58
CA VAL A 52 6.85 3.11 -9.89
C VAL A 52 5.94 3.12 -8.67
N LEU A 53 6.42 2.75 -7.48
CA LEU A 53 5.55 2.67 -6.30
C LEU A 53 4.94 4.02 -5.91
N PRO A 54 5.72 5.12 -5.74
CA PRO A 54 5.12 6.41 -5.40
C PRO A 54 4.16 6.91 -6.49
N LEU A 55 4.47 6.66 -7.77
CA LEU A 55 3.60 7.05 -8.88
C LEU A 55 2.28 6.27 -8.88
N THR A 56 2.31 4.96 -8.65
CA THR A 56 1.11 4.13 -8.52
C THR A 56 0.27 4.58 -7.33
N GLU A 57 0.88 4.90 -6.20
CA GLU A 57 0.16 5.37 -5.01
C GLU A 57 -0.52 6.72 -5.24
N ILE A 58 0.13 7.65 -5.94
CA ILE A 58 -0.50 8.92 -6.35
C ILE A 58 -1.65 8.65 -7.33
N ALA A 59 -1.48 7.74 -8.29
CA ALA A 59 -2.55 7.38 -9.21
C ALA A 59 -3.78 6.80 -8.47
N LEU A 60 -3.58 6.00 -7.42
CA LEU A 60 -4.66 5.48 -6.58
C LEU A 60 -5.42 6.61 -5.87
N ILE A 61 -4.73 7.63 -5.36
CA ILE A 61 -5.38 8.81 -4.76
C ILE A 61 -6.31 9.48 -5.78
N VAL A 62 -5.82 9.72 -7.00
CA VAL A 62 -6.60 10.35 -8.08
C VAL A 62 -7.82 9.49 -8.45
N LEU A 63 -7.63 8.18 -8.61
CA LEU A 63 -8.71 7.26 -8.94
C LEU A 63 -9.81 7.23 -7.86
N LEU A 64 -9.43 7.28 -6.58
CA LEU A 64 -10.38 7.26 -5.46
C LEU A 64 -11.12 8.59 -5.26
N LEU A 65 -10.47 9.71 -5.57
CA LEU A 65 -11.07 11.05 -5.48
C LEU A 65 -12.18 11.25 -6.50
N ILE A 66 -11.97 10.81 -7.74
CA ILE A 66 -12.92 10.99 -8.84
C ILE A 66 -14.06 9.95 -8.71
N PRO A 67 -15.32 10.37 -8.52
CA PRO A 67 -16.44 9.44 -8.30
C PRO A 67 -16.60 8.37 -9.38
N GLN A 68 -16.35 8.73 -10.65
CA GLN A 68 -16.51 7.85 -11.80
C GLN A 68 -15.46 6.72 -11.86
N THR A 69 -14.27 6.94 -11.30
CA THR A 69 -13.17 5.96 -11.30
C THR A 69 -12.97 5.28 -9.95
N ARG A 70 -13.79 5.63 -8.95
CA ARG A 70 -13.59 5.21 -7.56
C ARG A 70 -13.60 3.70 -7.39
N LEU A 71 -14.49 2.99 -8.08
CA LEU A 71 -14.54 1.53 -8.04
C LEU A 71 -13.22 0.92 -8.57
N THR A 72 -12.71 1.43 -9.69
CA THR A 72 -11.39 1.04 -10.23
C THR A 72 -10.27 1.32 -9.24
N GLY A 73 -10.30 2.48 -8.58
CA GLY A 73 -9.37 2.84 -7.50
C GLY A 73 -9.47 1.89 -6.30
N MET A 74 -10.67 1.43 -5.96
CA MET A 74 -10.91 0.48 -4.87
C MET A 74 -10.36 -0.91 -5.19
N TYR A 75 -10.62 -1.44 -6.38
CA TYR A 75 -10.00 -2.70 -6.85
C TYR A 75 -8.48 -2.62 -6.89
N SER A 76 -7.96 -1.52 -7.42
CA SER A 76 -6.51 -1.31 -7.54
C SER A 76 -5.87 -1.19 -6.14
N SER A 77 -6.58 -0.56 -5.19
CA SER A 77 -6.17 -0.50 -3.78
C SER A 77 -6.19 -1.87 -3.12
N LEU A 78 -7.24 -2.67 -3.35
CA LEU A 78 -7.34 -4.04 -2.85
C LEU A 78 -6.21 -4.92 -3.39
N PHE A 79 -5.95 -4.84 -4.69
CA PHE A 79 -4.85 -5.56 -5.32
C PHE A 79 -3.50 -5.18 -4.73
N LEU A 80 -3.17 -3.88 -4.67
CA LEU A 80 -1.88 -3.42 -4.17
C LEU A 80 -1.70 -3.74 -2.68
N MET A 81 -2.75 -3.55 -1.86
CA MET A 81 -2.73 -3.96 -0.45
C MET A 81 -2.59 -5.47 -0.28
N GLY A 82 -3.21 -6.27 -1.15
CA GLY A 82 -3.01 -7.72 -1.19
C GLY A 82 -1.55 -8.09 -1.44
N VAL A 83 -0.92 -7.48 -2.46
CA VAL A 83 0.50 -7.68 -2.76
C VAL A 83 1.39 -7.29 -1.57
N PHE A 84 1.14 -6.14 -0.94
CA PHE A 84 1.89 -5.73 0.27
C PHE A 84 1.66 -6.66 1.46
N THR A 85 0.44 -7.17 1.63
CA THR A 85 0.12 -8.13 2.69
C THR A 85 0.87 -9.43 2.47
N LEU A 86 0.88 -9.98 1.26
CA LEU A 86 1.63 -11.18 0.91
C LEU A 86 3.14 -11.01 1.14
N TYR A 87 3.69 -9.87 0.70
CA TYR A 87 5.10 -9.54 0.92
C TYR A 87 5.48 -9.52 2.41
N VAL A 88 4.71 -8.77 3.21
CA VAL A 88 4.93 -8.67 4.65
C VAL A 88 4.69 -10.02 5.36
N GLY A 89 3.72 -10.80 4.89
CA GLY A 89 3.47 -12.16 5.36
C GLY A 89 4.68 -13.07 5.14
N GLY A 90 5.31 -13.02 3.97
CA GLY A 90 6.54 -13.78 3.69
C GLY A 90 7.68 -13.44 4.66
N ALA A 91 7.79 -12.19 5.09
CA ALA A 91 8.76 -11.78 6.11
C ALA A 91 8.41 -12.30 7.51
N VAL A 92 7.12 -12.32 7.89
CA VAL A 92 6.64 -12.86 9.18
C VAL A 92 6.83 -14.38 9.27
N PHE A 93 6.49 -15.10 8.20
CA PHE A 93 6.61 -16.56 8.13
C PHE A 93 8.01 -17.05 7.73
N GLN A 94 9.00 -16.15 7.65
CA GLN A 94 10.39 -16.46 7.32
C GLN A 94 10.56 -17.26 6.02
N ILE A 95 9.74 -16.94 5.01
CA ILE A 95 9.75 -17.61 3.69
C ILE A 95 10.98 -17.17 2.87
N TYR A 96 11.51 -15.98 3.13
CA TYR A 96 12.64 -15.43 2.40
C TYR A 96 13.98 -15.90 2.97
N GLU A 97 14.92 -16.24 2.08
CA GLU A 97 16.29 -16.62 2.43
C GLU A 97 17.04 -15.53 3.21
N ARG A 98 16.66 -14.27 3.00
CA ARG A 98 17.21 -13.11 3.70
C ARG A 98 16.09 -12.35 4.40
N TYR A 99 16.28 -12.05 5.68
CA TYR A 99 15.33 -11.21 6.41
C TYR A 99 15.33 -9.77 5.85
N PRO A 100 14.19 -9.24 5.38
CA PRO A 100 14.15 -7.91 4.80
C PRO A 100 14.44 -6.84 5.85
N CYS A 101 15.20 -5.80 5.48
CA CYS A 101 15.33 -4.64 6.36
C CYS A 101 14.05 -3.82 6.35
N ALA A 102 13.53 -3.47 7.54
CA ALA A 102 12.42 -2.54 7.69
C ALA A 102 12.80 -1.06 7.40
N CYS A 103 13.97 -0.77 6.81
CA CYS A 103 14.67 0.51 6.78
C CYS A 103 13.92 1.77 6.23
N GLY A 104 12.63 1.73 5.87
CA GLY A 104 11.88 2.86 5.29
C GLY A 104 10.48 3.13 5.90
N GLY A 105 10.14 4.41 6.06
CA GLY A 105 8.79 4.90 6.41
C GLY A 105 8.30 4.59 7.84
N LEU A 106 6.98 4.72 8.05
CA LEU A 106 6.28 4.40 9.32
C LEU A 106 6.61 3.00 9.84
N PHE A 107 6.81 2.07 8.91
CA PHE A 107 7.00 0.66 9.19
C PHE A 107 8.42 0.29 9.62
N ALA A 108 9.40 1.20 9.49
CA ALA A 108 10.72 1.02 10.07
C ALA A 108 10.71 0.94 11.60
N ARG A 109 9.68 1.54 12.22
CA ARG A 109 9.49 1.53 13.68
C ARG A 109 8.48 0.46 14.12
N MET A 110 7.84 -0.23 13.19
CA MET A 110 6.82 -1.24 13.45
C MET A 110 7.38 -2.63 13.14
N GLY A 111 7.45 -3.52 14.14
CA GLY A 111 7.86 -4.91 13.91
C GLY A 111 6.97 -5.61 12.87
N TRP A 112 7.55 -6.52 12.09
CA TRP A 112 6.89 -7.18 10.95
C TRP A 112 5.53 -7.80 11.27
N TYR A 113 5.37 -8.41 12.45
CA TYR A 113 4.09 -8.98 12.88
C TYR A 113 2.97 -7.92 13.05
N LYS A 114 3.31 -6.75 13.60
CA LYS A 114 2.35 -5.63 13.72
C LYS A 114 2.01 -5.07 12.34
N HIS A 115 3.01 -4.92 11.47
CA HIS A 115 2.80 -4.46 10.09
C HIS A 115 1.88 -5.42 9.33
N PHE A 116 2.08 -6.73 9.47
CA PHE A 116 1.23 -7.73 8.82
C PHE A 116 -0.24 -7.60 9.23
N LYS A 117 -0.51 -7.42 10.53
CA LYS A 117 -1.87 -7.20 11.04
C LYS A 117 -2.51 -5.95 10.44
N VAL A 118 -1.77 -4.84 10.38
CA VAL A 118 -2.26 -3.59 9.78
C VAL A 118 -2.59 -3.80 8.29
N ASN A 119 -1.71 -4.48 7.55
CA ASN A 119 -1.94 -4.76 6.13
C ASN A 119 -3.15 -5.67 5.89
N ILE A 120 -3.38 -6.69 6.72
CA ILE A 120 -4.59 -7.51 6.66
C ILE A 120 -5.84 -6.64 6.87
N ILE A 121 -5.86 -5.81 7.91
CA ILE A 121 -7.01 -4.96 8.22
C ILE A 121 -7.30 -4.01 7.06
N LEU A 122 -6.27 -3.34 6.51
CA LEU A 122 -6.42 -2.43 5.38
C LEU A 122 -6.88 -3.15 4.11
N THR A 123 -6.41 -4.38 3.87
CA THR A 123 -6.86 -5.22 2.75
C THR A 123 -8.33 -5.57 2.88
N LEU A 124 -8.79 -5.96 4.08
CA LEU A 124 -10.20 -6.25 4.35
C LEU A 124 -11.08 -5.01 4.21
N ILE A 125 -10.58 -3.83 4.60
CA ILE A 125 -11.28 -2.55 4.40
C ILE A 125 -11.44 -2.25 2.91
N ALA A 126 -10.39 -2.46 2.10
CA ALA A 126 -10.47 -2.29 0.65
C ALA A 126 -11.48 -3.29 0.03
N LEU A 127 -11.48 -4.55 0.48
CA LEU A 127 -12.44 -5.56 0.04
C LEU A 127 -13.88 -5.17 0.38
N ALA A 128 -14.14 -4.72 1.61
CA ALA A 128 -15.45 -4.22 2.02
C ALA A 128 -15.89 -3.03 1.14
N GLY A 129 -14.96 -2.13 0.81
CA GLY A 129 -15.21 -1.03 -0.11
C GLY A 129 -15.61 -1.47 -1.51
N VAL A 130 -15.00 -2.52 -2.05
CA VAL A 130 -15.39 -3.10 -3.35
C VAL A 130 -16.81 -3.66 -3.26
N ILE A 131 -17.08 -4.51 -2.27
CA ILE A 131 -18.39 -5.17 -2.11
C ILE A 131 -19.51 -4.13 -1.96
N LEU A 132 -19.30 -3.07 -1.19
CA LEU A 132 -20.29 -1.99 -0.98
C LEU A 132 -20.51 -1.09 -2.21
N MET A 133 -19.65 -1.16 -3.22
CA MET A 133 -19.78 -0.36 -4.45
C MET A 133 -20.30 -1.17 -5.64
N GLU A 134 -20.13 -2.49 -5.61
CA GLU A 134 -20.69 -3.40 -6.63
C GLU A 134 -22.16 -3.74 -6.38
N TYR A 135 -22.57 -3.80 -5.11
CA TYR A 135 -23.94 -4.06 -4.67
C TYR A 135 -24.66 -2.75 -4.32
#